data_AF-A0A2W0C9A1-F1
#
_entry.id   AF-A0A2W0C9A1-F1
#
_cell.length_a   1.000
_cell.length_b   1.000
_cell.length_c   1.000
_cell.angle_alpha   90.00
_cell.angle_beta   90.00
_cell.angle_gamma   90.00
#
_symmetry.space_group_name_H-M   'P 1'
#
loop_
_entity.id
_entity.type
_entity.pdbx_description
1 polymer ?
#
loop_
_entity_poly.entity_id
_entity_poly.type
_entity_poly.pdbx_seq_one_letter_code
_entity_poly.pdbx_strand_id
1 'polypeptide(L)'
;MKGKLVRAEGPLANIIPIHLDASFFFERAVRSLDRNHVDKALKYFRKAVEYEPENPVNHCNMAGILSEKGDYEASNAVLAHVLEVVDPSMTECYFYMANNYANMDRFEEAEQALVTYLEEDPQGQFMTEAEEMMELLYYELDRPAKLNRIKSRKGVVEHDQARELLEEGKFAQAAELLEGMSPDYPDYLAARNNLALAYYYMGLFPKARETIDEVLEQEPGNLHALCNLAIFHQNENRADQVLLLIKKLRVIMPFQKEQVYKLATTMGILGQHDSAYTHFRRLLKDEETAADPALAHYAAVAAYNTERYDVAERLWRHVSKLDPGSEVSQFYLSGLDAVREGELEPEKLSYHYHLPFDEQFRQWENYGNGIPEEMKNDPLIRSSFFWALRHGDRATKLQVIHALAMIGDYEVQQALQSFVQEPDEDQDLVAAAESVLSGLQMKEQNHGTNHDQQPVSGITDRLLPKMQPSTVHAKSETTSHWQAVVERALQMTEAKAELQQEMERIWTDYVSRVHQDGPGLKQIEGWAAGLEYLAAKIHSRPVTYQSIAERYGISASTVSKYARQIVRVCGSIPPTV
;
A
#
# COMPACT_ATOMS: atom_id res chain seq x y z
N MET A 1 31.36 43.86 11.63
CA MET A 1 32.65 44.49 12.03
C MET A 1 32.54 46.00 11.89
N LYS A 2 32.89 46.80 12.90
CA LYS A 2 32.99 48.26 12.77
C LYS A 2 34.23 48.59 11.92
N GLY A 3 34.05 48.88 10.64
CA GLY A 3 35.11 49.37 9.77
C GLY A 3 35.71 50.65 10.34
N LYS A 4 37.02 50.66 10.59
CA LYS A 4 37.76 51.84 11.02
C LYS A 4 37.71 52.88 9.90
N LEU A 5 36.96 53.96 10.10
CA LEU A 5 37.01 55.15 9.26
C LEU A 5 38.42 55.75 9.36
N VAL A 6 39.22 55.59 8.30
CA VAL A 6 40.51 56.25 8.16
C VAL A 6 40.23 57.74 7.97
N ARG A 7 40.52 58.56 8.99
CA ARG A 7 40.44 60.02 8.88
C ARG A 7 41.58 60.50 7.99
N ALA A 8 41.27 61.34 7.00
CA ALA A 8 42.28 62.05 6.23
C ALA A 8 43.09 62.98 7.15
N GLU A 9 44.40 63.15 6.92
CA GLU A 9 45.22 64.12 7.67
C GLU A 9 45.31 65.47 6.95
N GLY A 10 45.55 66.55 7.70
CA GLY A 10 45.65 67.93 7.17
C GLY A 10 44.31 68.68 7.09
N PRO A 11 44.18 69.76 6.29
CA PRO A 11 42.95 70.59 6.23
C PRO A 11 41.69 69.83 5.75
N LEU A 12 41.82 68.57 5.38
CA LEU A 12 40.73 67.65 5.00
C LEU A 12 40.32 66.71 6.16
N ALA A 13 40.84 66.89 7.39
CA ALA A 13 40.57 66.01 8.54
C ALA A 13 39.11 65.94 9.00
N ASN A 14 38.25 66.85 8.51
CA ASN A 14 36.81 66.83 8.74
C ASN A 14 36.02 66.16 7.59
N ILE A 15 36.69 65.62 6.57
CA ILE A 15 36.06 64.94 5.43
C ILE A 15 36.09 63.44 5.67
N ILE A 16 34.91 62.85 5.82
CA ILE A 16 34.73 61.40 5.81
C ILE A 16 34.62 60.97 4.35
N PRO A 17 35.58 60.21 3.78
CA PRO A 17 35.43 59.67 2.44
C PRO A 17 34.25 58.69 2.43
N ILE A 18 33.22 58.99 1.64
CA ILE A 18 32.12 58.08 1.38
C ILE A 18 32.44 57.36 0.08
N HIS A 19 32.78 56.08 0.17
CA HIS A 19 32.86 55.21 -0.99
C HIS A 19 31.44 54.77 -1.34
N LEU A 20 30.96 55.20 -2.51
CA LEU A 20 29.65 54.84 -3.06
C LEU A 20 29.79 53.58 -3.92
N ASP A 21 30.17 52.47 -3.28
CA ASP A 21 30.30 51.15 -3.90
C ASP A 21 29.03 50.31 -3.70
N ALA A 22 28.99 49.11 -4.29
CA ALA A 22 27.84 48.21 -4.18
C ALA A 22 27.52 47.88 -2.72
N SER A 23 28.55 47.65 -1.88
CA SER A 23 28.41 47.39 -0.44
C SER A 23 27.71 48.54 0.30
N PHE A 24 28.07 49.80 -0.02
CA PHE A 24 27.40 50.97 0.53
C PHE A 24 25.91 51.02 0.19
N PHE A 25 25.56 50.74 -1.07
CA PHE A 25 24.16 50.72 -1.51
C PHE A 25 23.40 49.53 -0.93
N PHE A 26 24.02 48.35 -0.86
CA PHE A 26 23.47 47.17 -0.21
C PHE A 26 23.11 47.43 1.26
N GLU A 27 24.04 47.97 2.05
CA GLU A 27 23.78 48.30 3.46
C GLU A 27 22.63 49.31 3.61
N ARG A 28 22.52 50.29 2.71
CA ARG A 28 21.41 51.24 2.71
C ARG A 28 20.09 50.60 2.32
N ALA A 29 20.11 49.62 1.43
CA ALA A 29 18.93 48.87 1.04
C ALA A 29 18.39 48.07 2.23
N VAL A 30 19.25 47.30 2.90
CA VAL A 30 18.90 46.53 4.11
C VAL A 30 18.37 47.44 5.22
N ARG A 31 19.06 48.56 5.54
CA ARG A 31 18.55 49.52 6.54
C ARG A 31 17.22 50.18 6.16
N SER A 32 16.91 50.25 4.86
CA SER A 32 15.62 50.78 4.39
C SER A 32 14.52 49.73 4.55
N LEU A 33 14.82 48.45 4.35
CA LEU A 33 13.91 47.32 4.65
C LEU A 33 13.62 47.20 6.14
N ASP A 34 14.63 47.31 7.00
CA ASP A 34 14.46 47.31 8.47
C ASP A 34 13.48 48.40 8.95
N ARG A 35 13.28 49.44 8.13
CA ARG A 35 12.38 50.58 8.39
C ARG A 35 11.09 50.50 7.57
N ASN A 36 10.82 49.38 6.92
CA ASN A 36 9.68 49.12 6.04
C ASN A 36 9.54 50.15 4.90
N HIS A 37 10.66 50.71 4.42
CA HIS A 37 10.69 51.63 3.28
C HIS A 37 11.04 50.89 1.98
N VAL A 38 10.15 50.00 1.56
CA VAL A 38 10.34 49.07 0.43
C VAL A 38 10.75 49.78 -0.86
N ASP A 39 10.15 50.93 -1.19
CA ASP A 39 10.51 51.72 -2.39
C ASP A 39 11.94 52.28 -2.36
N LYS A 40 12.44 52.64 -1.17
CA LYS A 40 13.81 53.14 -1.02
C LYS A 40 14.80 51.98 -1.08
N ALA A 41 14.45 50.85 -0.47
CA ALA A 41 15.25 49.64 -0.55
C ALA A 41 15.45 49.19 -2.00
N LEU A 42 14.38 49.14 -2.80
CA LEU A 42 14.45 48.78 -4.21
C LEU A 42 15.37 49.70 -5.01
N LYS A 43 15.31 51.02 -4.78
CA LYS A 43 16.23 51.98 -5.43
C LYS A 43 17.69 51.71 -5.07
N TYR A 44 17.97 51.34 -3.82
CA TYR A 44 19.32 51.03 -3.37
C TYR A 44 19.82 49.67 -3.88
N PHE A 45 18.98 48.63 -3.93
CA PHE A 45 19.36 47.36 -4.56
C PHE A 45 19.60 47.50 -6.05
N ARG A 46 18.79 48.27 -6.78
CA ARG A 46 19.08 48.61 -8.19
C ARG A 46 20.44 49.25 -8.36
N LYS A 47 20.82 50.17 -7.45
CA LYS A 47 22.17 50.74 -7.46
C LYS A 47 23.22 49.68 -7.16
N ALA A 48 23.03 48.81 -6.17
CA ALA A 48 23.98 47.72 -5.89
C ALA A 48 24.20 46.83 -7.13
N VAL A 49 23.14 46.47 -7.85
CA VAL A 49 23.20 45.73 -9.13
C VAL A 49 23.91 46.52 -10.24
N GLU A 50 23.69 47.84 -10.36
CA GLU A 50 24.41 48.67 -11.34
C GLU A 50 25.93 48.67 -11.11
N TYR A 51 26.38 48.59 -9.86
CA TYR A 51 27.81 48.56 -9.50
C TYR A 51 28.42 47.15 -9.58
N GLU A 52 27.64 46.12 -9.28
CA GLU A 52 28.04 44.70 -9.33
C GLU A 52 26.99 43.88 -10.10
N PRO A 53 26.96 43.95 -11.44
CA PRO A 53 25.97 43.25 -12.25
C PRO A 53 26.13 41.73 -12.23
N GLU A 54 27.33 41.23 -11.92
CA GLU A 54 27.65 39.81 -11.86
C GLU A 54 27.40 39.18 -10.48
N ASN A 55 26.83 39.93 -9.53
CA ASN A 55 26.59 39.44 -8.17
C ASN A 55 25.13 38.93 -8.04
N PRO A 56 24.89 37.60 -8.05
CA PRO A 56 23.54 37.03 -8.04
C PRO A 56 22.78 37.39 -6.76
N VAL A 57 23.48 37.58 -5.63
CA VAL A 57 22.85 37.95 -4.34
C VAL A 57 22.18 39.32 -4.44
N ASN A 58 22.78 40.29 -5.15
CA ASN A 58 22.17 41.61 -5.34
C ASN A 58 20.89 41.53 -6.17
N HIS A 59 20.87 40.67 -7.21
CA HIS A 59 19.70 40.42 -8.04
C HIS A 59 18.60 39.68 -7.28
N CYS A 60 18.92 38.62 -6.53
CA CYS A 60 17.95 37.88 -5.72
C CYS A 60 17.31 38.76 -4.65
N ASN A 61 18.09 39.61 -3.96
CA ASN A 61 17.53 40.58 -3.02
C ASN A 61 16.61 41.60 -3.72
N MET A 62 16.99 42.07 -4.91
CA MET A 62 16.14 42.96 -5.71
C MET A 62 14.82 42.27 -6.10
N ALA A 63 14.87 41.01 -6.53
CA ALA A 63 13.72 40.19 -6.86
C ALA A 63 12.80 39.98 -5.64
N GLY A 64 13.35 39.63 -4.48
CA GLY A 64 12.59 39.51 -3.23
C GLY A 64 11.80 40.77 -2.90
N ILE A 65 12.39 41.96 -3.10
CA ILE A 65 11.70 43.24 -2.87
C ILE A 65 10.63 43.54 -3.93
N LEU A 66 10.79 43.07 -5.17
CA LEU A 66 9.74 43.14 -6.17
C LEU A 66 8.56 42.22 -5.81
N SER A 67 8.85 41.00 -5.34
CA SER A 67 7.86 40.04 -4.84
C SER A 67 7.07 40.60 -3.64
N GLU A 68 7.73 41.18 -2.63
CA GLU A 68 7.05 41.83 -1.49
C GLU A 68 6.12 42.98 -1.91
N LYS A 69 6.40 43.64 -3.05
CA LYS A 69 5.53 44.68 -3.61
C LYS A 69 4.36 44.13 -4.42
N GLY A 70 4.29 42.82 -4.63
CA GLY A 70 3.34 42.15 -5.51
C GLY A 70 3.66 42.27 -7.00
N ASP A 71 4.88 42.74 -7.36
CA ASP A 71 5.35 42.82 -8.74
C ASP A 71 6.07 41.52 -9.12
N TYR A 72 5.31 40.43 -9.11
CA TYR A 72 5.81 39.07 -9.23
C TYR A 72 6.43 38.80 -10.62
N GLU A 73 5.89 39.39 -11.69
CA GLU A 73 6.43 39.27 -13.04
C GLU A 73 7.79 39.96 -13.16
N ALA A 74 7.95 41.16 -12.61
CA ALA A 74 9.25 41.82 -12.60
C ALA A 74 10.25 41.05 -11.74
N SER A 75 9.81 40.47 -10.62
CA SER A 75 10.64 39.59 -9.81
C SER A 75 11.11 38.37 -10.63
N ASN A 76 10.20 37.68 -11.31
CA ASN A 76 10.53 36.50 -12.12
C ASN A 76 11.46 36.83 -13.29
N ALA A 77 11.33 38.01 -13.91
CA ALA A 77 12.25 38.46 -14.94
C ALA A 77 13.68 38.65 -14.42
N VAL A 78 13.84 39.15 -13.18
CA VAL A 78 15.15 39.28 -12.54
C VAL A 78 15.72 37.91 -12.18
N LEU A 79 14.92 37.01 -11.61
CA LEU A 79 15.34 35.66 -11.25
C LEU A 79 15.74 34.82 -12.47
N ALA A 80 14.98 34.93 -13.57
CA ALA A 80 15.34 34.30 -14.84
C ALA A 80 16.66 34.85 -15.38
N HIS A 81 16.90 36.17 -15.29
CA HIS A 81 18.18 36.76 -15.69
C HIS A 81 19.36 36.22 -14.87
N VAL A 82 19.16 35.97 -13.57
CA VAL A 82 20.19 35.33 -12.73
C VAL A 82 20.53 33.94 -13.29
N LEU A 83 19.53 33.10 -13.51
CA LEU A 83 19.70 31.74 -14.01
C LEU A 83 20.28 31.67 -15.44
N GLU A 84 19.96 32.63 -16.30
CA GLU A 84 20.39 32.63 -17.70
C GLU A 84 21.78 33.24 -17.92
N VAL A 85 22.15 34.27 -17.15
CA VAL A 85 23.28 35.14 -17.47
C VAL A 85 24.29 35.28 -16.34
N VAL A 86 23.82 35.38 -15.08
CA VAL A 86 24.69 35.74 -13.94
C VAL A 86 25.25 34.49 -13.27
N ASP A 87 24.38 33.59 -12.83
CA ASP A 87 24.74 32.36 -12.14
C ASP A 87 23.69 31.26 -12.39
N PRO A 88 23.91 30.39 -13.38
CA PRO A 88 23.03 29.25 -13.66
C PRO A 88 22.96 28.21 -12.54
N SER A 89 23.88 28.26 -11.55
CA SER A 89 23.90 27.34 -10.41
C SER A 89 23.12 27.85 -9.20
N MET A 90 22.56 29.06 -9.26
CA MET A 90 21.74 29.66 -8.21
C MET A 90 20.33 29.03 -8.18
N THR A 91 20.24 27.77 -7.76
CA THR A 91 19.02 26.96 -7.76
C THR A 91 17.89 27.57 -6.93
N GLU A 92 18.19 28.37 -5.90
CA GLU A 92 17.20 29.05 -5.05
C GLU A 92 16.31 30.01 -5.85
N CYS A 93 16.77 30.47 -7.02
CA CYS A 93 15.94 31.26 -7.93
C CYS A 93 14.67 30.52 -8.36
N TYR A 94 14.73 29.19 -8.56
CA TYR A 94 13.55 28.39 -8.88
C TYR A 94 12.54 28.37 -7.73
N PHE A 95 13.00 28.27 -6.47
CA PHE A 95 12.13 28.37 -5.30
C PHE A 95 11.45 29.74 -5.20
N TYR A 96 12.20 30.83 -5.40
CA TYR A 96 11.62 32.18 -5.41
C TYR A 96 10.61 32.38 -6.55
N MET A 97 10.89 31.85 -7.74
CA MET A 97 9.96 31.88 -8.87
C MET A 97 8.69 31.08 -8.57
N ALA A 98 8.81 29.92 -7.92
CA ALA A 98 7.67 29.12 -7.53
C ALA A 98 6.73 29.85 -6.56
N ASN A 99 7.29 30.52 -5.55
CA ASN A 99 6.53 31.36 -4.63
C ASN A 99 5.78 32.48 -5.39
N ASN A 100 6.46 33.13 -6.34
CA ASN A 100 5.84 34.17 -7.16
C ASN A 100 4.70 33.60 -8.03
N TYR A 101 4.90 32.44 -8.67
CA TYR A 101 3.86 31.78 -9.46
C TYR A 101 2.66 31.36 -8.61
N ALA A 102 2.89 30.83 -7.41
CA ALA A 102 1.82 30.48 -6.48
C ALA A 102 0.99 31.71 -6.08
N ASN A 103 1.62 32.85 -5.81
CA ASN A 103 0.90 34.11 -5.52
C ASN A 103 0.16 34.70 -6.73
N MET A 104 0.49 34.27 -7.96
CA MET A 104 -0.24 34.61 -9.18
C MET A 104 -1.36 33.59 -9.51
N ASP A 105 -1.62 32.60 -8.64
CA ASP A 105 -2.50 31.44 -8.90
C ASP A 105 -2.08 30.61 -10.14
N ARG A 106 -0.79 30.65 -10.52
CA ARG A 106 -0.21 29.89 -11.65
C ARG A 106 0.40 28.60 -11.13
N PHE A 107 -0.44 27.72 -10.59
CA PHE A 107 -0.04 26.55 -9.82
C PHE A 107 0.79 25.53 -10.62
N GLU A 108 0.56 25.36 -11.92
CA GLU A 108 1.36 24.46 -12.76
C GLU A 108 2.80 24.96 -12.95
N GLU A 109 3.00 26.27 -13.00
CA GLU A 109 4.33 26.86 -13.14
C GLU A 109 5.07 26.90 -11.80
N ALA A 110 4.32 27.07 -10.70
CA ALA A 110 4.84 26.88 -9.36
C ALA A 110 5.32 25.43 -9.15
N GLU A 111 4.50 24.45 -9.54
CA GLU A 111 4.83 23.02 -9.52
C GLU A 111 6.12 22.75 -10.32
N GLN A 112 6.20 23.26 -11.56
CA GLN A 112 7.35 23.03 -12.42
C GLN A 112 8.65 23.64 -11.84
N ALA A 113 8.56 24.85 -11.28
CA ALA A 113 9.72 25.50 -10.68
C ALA A 113 10.19 24.79 -9.40
N LEU A 114 9.26 24.30 -8.56
CA LEU A 114 9.60 23.51 -7.38
C LEU A 114 10.25 22.17 -7.74
N VAL A 115 9.73 21.48 -8.75
CA VAL A 115 10.32 20.23 -9.23
C VAL A 115 11.76 20.49 -9.67
N THR A 116 12.01 21.54 -10.46
CA THR A 116 13.36 21.88 -10.90
C THR A 116 14.28 22.23 -9.72
N TYR A 117 13.81 23.00 -8.74
CA TYR A 117 14.57 23.29 -7.52
C TYR A 117 15.00 22.01 -6.78
N LEU A 118 14.05 21.11 -6.53
CA LEU A 118 14.30 19.87 -5.76
C LEU A 118 15.10 18.81 -6.54
N GLU A 119 15.11 18.86 -7.88
CA GLU A 119 15.93 17.98 -8.73
C GLU A 119 17.40 18.44 -8.83
N GLU A 120 17.61 19.76 -8.89
CA GLU A 120 18.93 20.37 -9.04
C GLU A 120 19.64 20.56 -7.68
N ASP A 121 18.89 20.80 -6.60
CA ASP A 121 19.44 20.99 -5.26
C ASP A 121 18.80 20.08 -4.18
N PRO A 122 19.25 18.82 -4.07
CA PRO A 122 18.72 17.85 -3.12
C PRO A 122 19.16 18.06 -1.68
N GLN A 123 19.83 19.16 -1.34
CA GLN A 123 20.16 19.58 0.04
C GLN A 123 19.97 21.10 0.19
N GLY A 124 19.14 21.68 -0.68
CA GLY A 124 18.98 23.13 -0.75
C GLY A 124 18.35 23.70 0.51
N GLN A 125 18.69 24.96 0.80
CA GLN A 125 18.27 25.64 2.02
C GLN A 125 16.74 25.65 2.23
N PHE A 126 15.98 25.72 1.14
CA PHE A 126 14.51 25.78 1.15
C PHE A 126 13.84 24.44 0.83
N MET A 127 14.52 23.31 1.05
CA MET A 127 13.96 22.00 0.73
C MET A 127 12.63 21.77 1.46
N THR A 128 12.60 21.97 2.78
CA THR A 128 11.40 21.71 3.58
C THR A 128 10.25 22.60 3.15
N GLU A 129 10.50 23.89 2.93
CA GLU A 129 9.50 24.84 2.46
C GLU A 129 9.00 24.51 1.04
N ALA A 130 9.90 24.01 0.18
CA ALA A 130 9.54 23.54 -1.15
C ALA A 130 8.64 22.30 -1.10
N GLU A 131 8.90 21.37 -0.17
CA GLU A 131 8.05 20.19 0.04
C GLU A 131 6.67 20.55 0.60
N GLU A 132 6.60 21.45 1.58
CA GLU A 132 5.34 21.96 2.12
C GLU A 132 4.51 22.68 1.03
N MET A 133 5.16 23.50 0.20
CA MET A 133 4.47 24.16 -0.91
C MET A 133 4.00 23.16 -1.98
N MET A 134 4.74 22.08 -2.23
CA MET A 134 4.28 21.01 -3.12
C MET A 134 3.00 20.36 -2.60
N GLU A 135 2.91 20.06 -1.30
CA GLU A 135 1.68 19.49 -0.70
C GLU A 135 0.47 20.41 -0.89
N LEU A 136 0.66 21.72 -0.69
CA LEU A 136 -0.39 22.70 -0.95
C LEU A 136 -0.84 22.68 -2.41
N LEU A 137 0.10 22.60 -3.36
CA LEU A 137 -0.24 22.55 -4.79
C LEU A 137 -0.99 21.27 -5.17
N TYR A 138 -0.82 20.15 -4.46
CA TYR A 138 -1.58 18.92 -4.74
C TYR A 138 -3.07 19.13 -4.44
N TYR A 139 -3.34 19.84 -3.34
CA TYR A 139 -4.69 20.19 -2.95
C TYR A 139 -5.34 21.10 -3.98
N GLU A 140 -4.64 22.14 -4.43
CA GLU A 140 -5.18 23.11 -5.39
C GLU A 140 -5.34 22.54 -6.81
N LEU A 141 -4.46 21.62 -7.23
CA LEU A 141 -4.50 21.00 -8.57
C LEU A 141 -5.38 19.74 -8.65
N ASP A 142 -5.92 19.26 -7.52
CA ASP A 142 -6.71 18.02 -7.40
C ASP A 142 -6.02 16.80 -8.06
N ARG A 143 -4.70 16.73 -7.94
CA ARG A 143 -3.88 15.65 -8.48
C ARG A 143 -2.55 15.56 -7.76
N PRO A 144 -1.97 14.35 -7.65
CA PRO A 144 -0.61 14.19 -7.16
C PRO A 144 0.34 14.88 -8.15
N ALA A 145 1.33 15.61 -7.62
CA ALA A 145 2.31 16.22 -8.50
C ALA A 145 3.15 15.16 -9.21
N LYS A 146 3.78 15.57 -10.31
CA LYS A 146 4.59 14.71 -11.17
C LYS A 146 5.93 14.34 -10.51
N LEU A 147 5.89 13.57 -9.42
CA LEU A 147 6.99 13.36 -8.48
C LEU A 147 7.99 12.26 -8.83
N ASN A 148 7.94 11.70 -10.03
CA ASN A 148 8.67 10.47 -10.33
C ASN A 148 10.22 10.63 -10.37
N ARG A 149 10.78 11.83 -10.12
CA ARG A 149 12.21 12.14 -10.35
C ARG A 149 12.89 13.06 -9.35
N ILE A 150 12.27 13.40 -8.22
CA ILE A 150 12.91 14.30 -7.26
C ILE A 150 13.99 13.54 -6.45
N LYS A 151 15.25 13.93 -6.62
CA LYS A 151 16.40 13.32 -5.94
C LYS A 151 16.35 13.47 -4.41
N SER A 152 15.71 14.52 -3.87
CA SER A 152 15.59 14.74 -2.42
C SER A 152 14.65 13.76 -1.72
N ARG A 153 13.68 13.17 -2.46
CA ARG A 153 12.74 12.15 -1.95
C ARG A 153 13.09 10.73 -2.38
N LYS A 154 14.12 10.56 -3.21
CA LYS A 154 14.61 9.25 -3.65
C LYS A 154 15.07 8.48 -2.40
N GLY A 155 14.46 7.34 -2.16
CA GLY A 155 14.57 6.54 -0.94
C GLY A 155 13.27 6.49 -0.13
N VAL A 156 12.57 7.62 0.05
CA VAL A 156 11.31 7.66 0.85
C VAL A 156 10.16 7.01 0.09
N VAL A 157 10.03 7.30 -1.20
CA VAL A 157 8.98 6.72 -2.06
C VAL A 157 9.18 5.22 -2.20
N GLU A 158 10.40 4.78 -2.46
CA GLU A 158 10.74 3.36 -2.57
C GLU A 158 10.54 2.62 -1.23
N HIS A 159 10.81 3.27 -0.10
CA HIS A 159 10.52 2.73 1.22
C HIS A 159 9.01 2.59 1.49
N ASP A 160 8.22 3.60 1.14
CA ASP A 160 6.77 3.56 1.31
C ASP A 160 6.15 2.48 0.41
N GLN A 161 6.62 2.37 -0.83
CA GLN A 161 6.26 1.27 -1.72
C GLN A 161 6.65 -0.10 -1.14
N ALA A 162 7.84 -0.21 -0.53
CA ALA A 162 8.25 -1.46 0.12
C ALA A 162 7.35 -1.79 1.33
N ARG A 163 6.90 -0.78 2.08
CA ARG A 163 5.95 -0.96 3.19
C ARG A 163 4.60 -1.46 2.69
N GLU A 164 4.08 -0.90 1.60
CA GLU A 164 2.85 -1.39 0.95
C GLU A 164 2.99 -2.85 0.51
N LEU A 165 4.12 -3.21 -0.11
CA LEU A 165 4.41 -4.60 -0.50
C LEU A 165 4.43 -5.55 0.70
N LEU A 166 4.97 -5.12 1.85
CA LEU A 166 4.92 -5.90 3.10
C LEU A 166 3.48 -6.09 3.61
N GLU A 167 2.65 -5.04 3.54
CA GLU A 167 1.23 -5.08 3.93
C GLU A 167 0.38 -5.95 2.99
N GLU A 168 0.79 -6.09 1.73
CA GLU A 168 0.17 -6.99 0.73
C GLU A 168 0.73 -8.42 0.75
N GLY A 169 1.69 -8.73 1.63
CA GLY A 169 2.28 -10.06 1.74
C GLY A 169 3.30 -10.39 0.63
N LYS A 170 3.74 -9.39 -0.13
CA LYS A 170 4.73 -9.46 -1.21
C LYS A 170 6.14 -9.24 -0.68
N PHE A 171 6.60 -10.17 0.15
CA PHE A 171 7.83 -10.02 0.94
C PHE A 171 9.12 -10.07 0.10
N ALA A 172 9.19 -10.90 -0.93
CA ALA A 172 10.34 -11.02 -1.81
C ALA A 172 10.49 -9.76 -2.67
N GLN A 173 9.40 -9.22 -3.22
CA GLN A 173 9.42 -7.94 -3.93
C GLN A 173 9.83 -6.79 -3.00
N ALA A 174 9.31 -6.76 -1.76
CA ALA A 174 9.73 -5.78 -0.77
C ALA A 174 11.24 -5.89 -0.44
N ALA A 175 11.74 -7.12 -0.26
CA ALA A 175 13.16 -7.37 0.01
C ALA A 175 14.04 -6.92 -1.16
N GLU A 176 13.70 -7.26 -2.40
CA GLU A 176 14.45 -6.82 -3.59
C GLU A 176 14.50 -5.30 -3.72
N LEU A 177 13.37 -4.62 -3.51
CA LEU A 177 13.29 -3.17 -3.57
C LEU A 177 14.20 -2.53 -2.51
N LEU A 178 14.12 -3.02 -1.26
CA LEU A 178 14.89 -2.48 -0.13
C LEU A 178 16.39 -2.83 -0.22
N GLU A 179 16.75 -4.00 -0.74
CA GLU A 179 18.13 -4.37 -1.05
C GLU A 179 18.72 -3.43 -2.11
N GLY A 180 17.93 -3.08 -3.14
CA GLY A 180 18.31 -2.11 -4.18
C GLY A 180 18.56 -0.70 -3.65
N MET A 181 17.92 -0.32 -2.53
CA MET A 181 18.12 0.97 -1.88
C MET A 181 19.39 1.05 -1.02
N SER A 182 19.81 -0.07 -0.42
CA SER A 182 20.90 -0.11 0.58
C SER A 182 22.23 0.51 0.09
N PRO A 183 22.69 0.31 -1.17
CA PRO A 183 23.92 0.93 -1.67
C PRO A 183 23.82 2.45 -1.85
N ASP A 184 22.65 2.95 -2.26
CA ASP A 184 22.41 4.37 -2.53
C ASP A 184 22.15 5.16 -1.22
N TYR A 185 21.61 4.49 -0.19
CA TYR A 185 21.18 5.10 1.07
C TYR A 185 21.68 4.33 2.30
N PRO A 186 23.01 4.27 2.53
CA PRO A 186 23.58 3.45 3.58
C PRO A 186 23.27 3.93 5.01
N ASP A 187 22.67 5.09 5.20
CA ASP A 187 22.25 5.60 6.52
C ASP A 187 20.73 5.55 6.72
N TYR A 188 19.96 5.04 5.75
CA TYR A 188 18.50 5.01 5.83
C TYR A 188 18.00 3.79 6.61
N LEU A 189 18.08 3.88 7.94
CA LEU A 189 17.77 2.79 8.86
C LEU A 189 16.31 2.31 8.82
N ALA A 190 15.36 3.16 8.42
CA ALA A 190 13.96 2.77 8.25
C ALA A 190 13.80 1.68 7.17
N ALA A 191 14.46 1.85 6.02
CA ALA A 191 14.50 0.84 4.96
C ALA A 191 15.14 -0.47 5.43
N ARG A 192 16.23 -0.41 6.20
CA ARG A 192 16.83 -1.63 6.77
C ARG A 192 15.94 -2.33 7.78
N ASN A 193 15.22 -1.59 8.61
CA ASN A 193 14.24 -2.16 9.55
C ASN A 193 13.13 -2.94 8.82
N ASN A 194 12.64 -2.39 7.70
CA ASN A 194 11.64 -3.07 6.87
C ASN A 194 12.24 -4.23 6.07
N LEU A 195 13.52 -4.16 5.69
CA LEU A 195 14.22 -5.28 5.04
C LEU A 195 14.37 -6.47 6.00
N ALA A 196 14.76 -6.19 7.24
CA ALA A 196 14.80 -7.21 8.29
C ALA A 196 13.42 -7.87 8.48
N LEU A 197 12.35 -7.09 8.42
CA LEU A 197 10.98 -7.59 8.51
C LEU A 197 10.58 -8.43 7.29
N ALA A 198 10.96 -8.04 6.07
CA ALA A 198 10.75 -8.81 4.85
C ALA A 198 11.42 -10.19 4.96
N TYR A 199 12.72 -10.22 5.31
CA TYR A 199 13.44 -11.47 5.54
C TYR A 199 12.79 -12.33 6.63
N TYR A 200 12.31 -11.69 7.71
CA TYR A 200 11.62 -12.39 8.78
C TYR A 200 10.37 -13.10 8.26
N TYR A 201 9.51 -12.42 7.49
CA TYR A 201 8.30 -13.02 6.93
C TYR A 201 8.58 -14.11 5.90
N MET A 202 9.71 -14.04 5.19
CA MET A 202 10.20 -15.09 4.29
C MET A 202 10.83 -16.30 5.02
N GLY A 203 10.90 -16.26 6.36
CA GLY A 203 11.52 -17.31 7.18
C GLY A 203 13.06 -17.29 7.18
N LEU A 204 13.67 -16.25 6.61
CA LEU A 204 15.13 -16.05 6.51
C LEU A 204 15.68 -15.42 7.80
N PHE A 205 15.48 -16.09 8.93
CA PHE A 205 15.81 -15.56 10.26
C PHE A 205 17.27 -15.12 10.47
N PRO A 206 18.29 -15.85 9.96
CA PRO A 206 19.67 -15.39 10.09
C PRO A 206 19.90 -14.02 9.44
N LYS A 207 19.40 -13.81 8.22
CA LYS A 207 19.50 -12.53 7.51
C LYS A 207 18.73 -11.43 8.24
N ALA A 208 17.48 -11.71 8.63
CA ALA A 208 16.65 -10.75 9.38
C ALA A 208 17.37 -10.24 10.63
N ARG A 209 18.06 -11.14 11.35
CA ARG A 209 18.82 -10.80 12.54
C ARG A 209 20.11 -10.04 12.24
N GLU A 210 20.87 -10.46 11.24
CA GLU A 210 22.07 -9.72 10.82
C GLU A 210 21.71 -8.27 10.46
N THR A 211 20.65 -8.07 9.66
CA THR A 211 20.17 -6.74 9.29
C THR A 211 19.71 -5.91 10.49
N ILE A 212 19.06 -6.51 11.50
CA ILE A 212 18.63 -5.77 12.70
C ILE A 212 19.80 -5.43 13.63
N ASP A 213 20.79 -6.33 13.72
CA ASP A 213 22.01 -6.11 14.50
C ASP A 213 22.81 -4.94 13.89
N GLU A 214 22.92 -4.84 12.56
CA GLU A 214 23.53 -3.68 11.86
C GLU A 214 22.82 -2.36 12.20
N VAL A 215 21.48 -2.34 12.22
CA VAL A 215 20.72 -1.13 12.59
C VAL A 215 21.01 -0.74 14.03
N LEU A 216 21.06 -1.70 14.96
CA LEU A 216 21.31 -1.45 16.37
C LEU A 216 22.78 -1.11 16.68
N GLU A 217 23.72 -1.52 15.85
CA GLU A 217 25.12 -1.07 15.92
C GLU A 217 25.25 0.42 15.61
N GLN A 218 24.50 0.90 14.60
CA GLN A 218 24.47 2.33 14.25
C GLN A 218 23.64 3.15 15.24
N GLU A 219 22.44 2.66 15.58
CA GLU A 219 21.53 3.30 16.53
C GLU A 219 21.01 2.32 17.60
N PRO A 220 21.72 2.18 18.74
CA PRO A 220 21.32 1.27 19.81
C PRO A 220 19.94 1.55 20.44
N GLY A 221 19.41 2.77 20.22
CA GLY A 221 18.11 3.22 20.70
C GLY A 221 17.00 3.18 19.65
N ASN A 222 17.26 2.66 18.45
CA ASN A 222 16.28 2.65 17.37
C ASN A 222 15.05 1.81 17.77
N LEU A 223 13.89 2.47 17.93
CA LEU A 223 12.68 1.85 18.46
C LEU A 223 12.17 0.72 17.56
N HIS A 224 12.16 0.94 16.24
CA HIS A 224 11.66 -0.05 15.28
C HIS A 224 12.53 -1.32 15.33
N ALA A 225 13.85 -1.14 15.41
CA ALA A 225 14.79 -2.24 15.52
C ALA A 225 14.63 -3.04 16.83
N LEU A 226 14.50 -2.34 17.96
CA LEU A 226 14.25 -2.99 19.26
C LEU A 226 12.92 -3.74 19.28
N CYS A 227 11.87 -3.19 18.66
CA CYS A 227 10.57 -3.86 18.54
C CYS A 227 10.65 -5.11 17.65
N ASN A 228 11.29 -5.02 16.49
CA ASN A 228 11.49 -6.16 15.59
C ASN A 228 12.31 -7.26 16.27
N LEU A 229 13.42 -6.91 16.92
CA LEU A 229 14.26 -7.85 17.65
C LEU A 229 13.48 -8.57 18.78
N ALA A 230 12.57 -7.86 19.46
CA ALA A 230 11.75 -8.47 20.50
C ALA A 230 10.79 -9.52 19.93
N ILE A 231 10.18 -9.24 18.77
CA ILE A 231 9.34 -10.20 18.05
C ILE A 231 10.18 -11.40 17.57
N PHE A 232 11.36 -11.16 17.03
CA PHE A 232 12.26 -12.23 16.56
C PHE A 232 12.62 -13.18 17.72
N HIS A 233 13.04 -12.64 18.87
CA HIS A 233 13.35 -13.45 20.05
C HIS A 233 12.14 -14.15 20.66
N GLN A 234 10.94 -13.55 20.57
CA GLN A 234 9.70 -14.21 20.99
C GLN A 234 9.45 -15.47 20.16
N ASN A 235 9.63 -15.38 18.84
CA ASN A 235 9.39 -16.51 17.93
C ASN A 235 10.51 -17.57 18.01
N GLU A 236 11.74 -17.17 18.35
CA GLU A 236 12.83 -18.08 18.70
C GLU A 236 12.68 -18.73 20.09
N ASN A 237 11.62 -18.44 20.85
CA ASN A 237 11.40 -18.88 22.24
C ASN A 237 12.53 -18.48 23.22
N ARG A 238 13.19 -17.34 22.98
CA ARG A 238 14.27 -16.81 23.85
C ARG A 238 13.73 -15.89 24.93
N ALA A 239 13.00 -16.46 25.89
CA ALA A 239 12.28 -15.73 26.94
C ALA A 239 13.16 -14.71 27.70
N ASP A 240 14.40 -15.06 28.03
CA ASP A 240 15.31 -14.16 28.77
C ASP A 240 15.62 -12.88 27.99
N GLN A 241 15.85 -12.99 26.68
CA GLN A 241 16.15 -11.84 25.81
C GLN A 241 14.90 -10.98 25.59
N VAL A 242 13.73 -11.61 25.43
CA VAL A 242 12.45 -10.90 25.34
C VAL A 242 12.21 -10.07 26.60
N LEU A 243 12.44 -10.63 27.79
CA LEU A 243 12.26 -9.91 29.06
C LEU A 243 13.19 -8.69 29.18
N LEU A 244 14.41 -8.77 28.66
CA LEU A 244 15.33 -7.63 28.62
C LEU A 244 14.81 -6.52 27.69
N LEU A 245 14.29 -6.89 26.52
CA LEU A 245 13.74 -5.93 25.57
C LEU A 245 12.44 -5.29 26.08
N ILE A 246 11.54 -6.06 26.70
CA ILE A 246 10.34 -5.51 27.36
C ILE A 246 10.72 -4.46 28.40
N LYS A 247 11.77 -4.70 29.22
CA LYS A 247 12.23 -3.73 30.21
C LYS A 247 12.71 -2.42 29.56
N LYS A 248 13.38 -2.50 28.41
CA LYS A 248 13.82 -1.32 27.64
C LYS A 248 12.63 -0.60 27.01
N LEU A 249 11.75 -1.32 26.31
CA LEU A 249 10.62 -0.74 25.57
C LEU A 249 9.59 -0.07 26.49
N ARG A 250 9.34 -0.63 27.68
CA ARG A 250 8.33 -0.13 28.62
C ARG A 250 8.61 1.29 29.15
N VAL A 251 9.87 1.73 29.15
CA VAL A 251 10.22 3.09 29.60
C VAL A 251 10.19 4.13 28.47
N ILE A 252 9.94 3.70 27.23
CA ILE A 252 9.92 4.58 26.06
C ILE A 252 8.51 5.16 25.89
N MET A 253 8.44 6.48 25.72
CA MET A 253 7.20 7.20 25.43
C MET A 253 7.36 8.02 24.14
N PRO A 254 7.13 7.41 22.97
CA PRO A 254 7.37 8.08 21.69
C PRO A 254 6.43 9.27 21.49
N PHE A 255 6.84 10.32 20.77
CA PHE A 255 5.95 11.46 20.46
C PHE A 255 5.13 11.21 19.19
N GLN A 256 5.78 10.70 18.13
CA GLN A 256 5.19 10.47 16.81
C GLN A 256 4.18 9.32 16.83
N LYS A 257 3.05 9.49 16.12
CA LYS A 257 1.92 8.54 16.12
C LYS A 257 2.36 7.15 15.65
N GLU A 258 3.11 7.07 14.56
CA GLU A 258 3.61 5.81 13.99
C GLU A 258 4.45 5.00 15.00
N GLN A 259 5.37 5.66 15.70
CA GLN A 259 6.19 5.03 16.72
C GLN A 259 5.37 4.55 17.93
N VAL A 260 4.35 5.31 18.33
CA VAL A 260 3.41 4.87 19.37
C VAL A 260 2.64 3.63 18.91
N TYR A 261 2.22 3.60 17.64
CA TYR A 261 1.52 2.46 17.05
C TYR A 261 2.39 1.20 17.03
N LYS A 262 3.63 1.30 16.52
CA LYS A 262 4.61 0.20 16.50
C LYS A 262 4.89 -0.34 17.91
N LEU A 263 5.10 0.55 18.88
CA LEU A 263 5.33 0.15 20.27
C LEU A 263 4.10 -0.54 20.86
N ALA A 264 2.90 -0.01 20.62
CA ALA A 264 1.65 -0.56 21.15
C ALA A 264 1.38 -1.98 20.63
N THR A 265 1.50 -2.20 19.32
CA THR A 265 1.30 -3.51 18.70
C THR A 265 2.35 -4.51 19.15
N THR A 266 3.63 -4.12 19.21
CA THR A 266 4.70 -4.98 19.76
C THR A 266 4.43 -5.36 21.22
N MET A 267 4.05 -4.41 22.08
CA MET A 267 3.70 -4.73 23.47
C MET A 267 2.48 -5.65 23.56
N GLY A 268 1.51 -5.52 22.64
CA GLY A 268 0.37 -6.43 22.53
C GLY A 268 0.79 -7.87 22.23
N ILE A 269 1.65 -8.06 21.21
CA ILE A 269 2.21 -9.37 20.80
C ILE A 269 3.02 -10.00 21.92
N LEU A 270 3.80 -9.21 22.67
CA LEU A 270 4.61 -9.68 23.81
C LEU A 270 3.80 -9.93 25.09
N GLY A 271 2.46 -9.92 25.02
CA GLY A 271 1.57 -10.15 26.16
C GLY A 271 1.49 -8.99 27.16
N GLN A 272 2.12 -7.85 26.89
CA GLN A 272 2.11 -6.66 27.73
C GLN A 272 0.84 -5.81 27.47
N HIS A 273 -0.33 -6.43 27.62
CA HIS A 273 -1.61 -5.88 27.19
C HIS A 273 -2.00 -4.55 27.86
N ASP A 274 -1.66 -4.34 29.13
CA ASP A 274 -1.95 -3.07 29.82
C ASP A 274 -1.13 -1.90 29.28
N SER A 275 0.14 -2.18 28.94
CA SER A 275 1.02 -1.20 28.26
C SER A 275 0.49 -0.91 26.85
N ALA A 276 0.13 -1.95 26.10
CA ALA A 276 -0.44 -1.81 24.76
C ALA A 276 -1.72 -0.95 24.79
N TYR A 277 -2.66 -1.26 25.70
CA TYR A 277 -3.89 -0.49 25.89
C TYR A 277 -3.62 0.99 26.18
N THR A 278 -2.62 1.29 27.01
CA THR A 278 -2.24 2.67 27.36
C THR A 278 -1.79 3.45 26.13
N HIS A 279 -1.01 2.84 25.24
CA HIS A 279 -0.56 3.47 24.01
C HIS A 279 -1.69 3.57 22.96
N PHE A 280 -2.49 2.53 22.76
CA PHE A 280 -3.65 2.60 21.85
C PHE A 280 -4.65 3.66 22.27
N ARG A 281 -4.95 3.76 23.58
CA ARG A 281 -5.80 4.82 24.11
C ARG A 281 -5.23 6.21 23.87
N ARG A 282 -3.91 6.37 23.86
CA ARG A 282 -3.26 7.65 23.54
C ARG A 282 -3.43 8.01 22.07
N LEU A 283 -3.34 7.04 21.17
CA LEU A 283 -3.59 7.24 19.74
C LEU A 283 -5.05 7.66 19.52
N LEU A 284 -6.03 6.91 20.05
CA LEU A 284 -7.46 7.20 19.93
C LEU A 284 -7.95 8.56 20.46
N LYS A 285 -7.09 9.39 21.08
CA LYS A 285 -7.44 10.77 21.45
C LYS A 285 -7.39 11.75 20.27
N ASP A 286 -6.69 11.37 19.22
CA ASP A 286 -6.51 12.17 18.02
C ASP A 286 -7.57 11.79 16.97
N GLU A 287 -8.29 12.77 16.44
CA GLU A 287 -9.48 12.54 15.60
C GLU A 287 -9.19 11.74 14.33
N GLU A 288 -8.05 11.99 13.69
CA GLU A 288 -7.61 11.30 12.48
C GLU A 288 -7.40 9.81 12.74
N THR A 289 -6.63 9.48 13.79
CA THR A 289 -6.41 8.07 14.14
C THR A 289 -7.62 7.39 14.77
N ALA A 290 -8.52 8.15 15.41
CA ALA A 290 -9.76 7.61 15.99
C ALA A 290 -10.76 7.13 14.94
N ALA A 291 -10.57 7.49 13.67
CA ALA A 291 -11.36 7.02 12.53
C ALA A 291 -10.90 5.65 12.01
N ASP A 292 -9.74 5.13 12.45
CA ASP A 292 -9.24 3.82 12.03
C ASP A 292 -9.94 2.67 12.82
N PRO A 293 -10.72 1.79 12.16
CA PRO A 293 -11.36 0.66 12.81
C PRO A 293 -10.36 -0.37 13.35
N ALA A 294 -9.20 -0.54 12.70
CA ALA A 294 -8.19 -1.49 13.15
C ALA A 294 -7.56 -1.05 14.47
N LEU A 295 -7.17 0.22 14.60
CA LEU A 295 -6.68 0.77 15.86
C LEU A 295 -7.70 0.66 17.00
N ALA A 296 -8.98 0.97 16.73
CA ALA A 296 -10.04 0.82 17.72
C ALA A 296 -10.23 -0.65 18.13
N HIS A 297 -10.12 -1.58 17.18
CA HIS A 297 -10.12 -3.01 17.44
C HIS A 297 -8.94 -3.45 18.32
N TYR A 298 -7.71 -2.99 18.06
CA TYR A 298 -6.54 -3.33 18.88
C TYR A 298 -6.67 -2.83 20.31
N ALA A 299 -7.22 -1.63 20.50
CA ALA A 299 -7.53 -1.11 21.81
C ALA A 299 -8.59 -1.96 22.53
N ALA A 300 -9.59 -2.46 21.81
CA ALA A 300 -10.64 -3.33 22.35
C ALA A 300 -10.07 -4.68 22.79
N VAL A 301 -9.22 -5.30 21.96
CA VAL A 301 -8.49 -6.54 22.29
C VAL A 301 -7.60 -6.34 23.52
N ALA A 302 -6.86 -5.22 23.60
CA ALA A 302 -6.05 -4.92 24.79
C ALA A 302 -6.90 -4.77 26.06
N ALA A 303 -8.04 -4.10 25.95
CA ALA A 303 -9.00 -3.96 27.04
C ALA A 303 -9.58 -5.31 27.46
N TYR A 304 -9.97 -6.15 26.50
CA TYR A 304 -10.49 -7.49 26.75
C TYR A 304 -9.45 -8.37 27.46
N ASN A 305 -8.21 -8.40 26.94
CA ASN A 305 -7.11 -9.18 27.50
C ASN A 305 -6.66 -8.70 28.89
N THR A 306 -7.11 -7.52 29.32
CA THR A 306 -6.91 -6.97 30.67
C THR A 306 -8.21 -6.96 31.50
N GLU A 307 -9.23 -7.72 31.07
CA GLU A 307 -10.53 -7.91 31.73
C GLU A 307 -11.36 -6.62 31.87
N ARG A 308 -11.05 -5.59 31.08
CA ARG A 308 -11.82 -4.34 30.98
C ARG A 308 -12.97 -4.51 29.99
N TYR A 309 -13.86 -5.46 30.26
CA TYR A 309 -14.92 -5.87 29.34
C TYR A 309 -15.84 -4.72 28.90
N ASP A 310 -16.22 -3.81 29.81
CA ASP A 310 -17.05 -2.65 29.47
C ASP A 310 -16.34 -1.63 28.56
N VAL A 311 -15.01 -1.62 28.58
CA VAL A 311 -14.21 -0.81 27.66
C VAL A 311 -14.11 -1.49 26.31
N ALA A 312 -13.84 -2.80 26.30
CA ALA A 312 -13.75 -3.61 25.08
C ALA A 312 -15.06 -3.53 24.28
N GLU A 313 -16.22 -3.71 24.94
CA GLU A 313 -17.54 -3.60 24.33
C GLU A 313 -17.77 -2.23 23.67
N ARG A 314 -17.46 -1.14 24.38
CA ARG A 314 -17.61 0.22 23.84
C ARG A 314 -16.75 0.45 22.61
N LEU A 315 -15.52 -0.06 22.62
CA LEU A 315 -14.59 0.06 21.50
C LEU A 315 -15.05 -0.78 20.31
N TRP A 316 -15.48 -2.04 20.50
CA TRP A 316 -16.02 -2.84 19.39
C TRP A 316 -17.33 -2.30 18.83
N ARG A 317 -18.19 -1.68 19.65
CA ARG A 317 -19.35 -0.93 19.15
C ARG A 317 -18.95 0.32 18.36
N HIS A 318 -17.81 0.93 18.67
CA HIS A 318 -17.24 2.02 17.86
C HIS A 318 -16.71 1.48 16.53
N VAL A 319 -15.99 0.35 16.54
CA VAL A 319 -15.56 -0.36 15.32
C VAL A 319 -16.76 -0.66 14.40
N SER A 320 -17.87 -1.16 14.94
CA SER A 320 -19.11 -1.43 14.18
C SER A 320 -19.69 -0.18 13.50
N LYS A 321 -19.42 1.03 14.02
CA LYS A 321 -19.85 2.29 13.38
C LYS A 321 -18.88 2.75 12.30
N LEU A 322 -17.58 2.53 12.51
CA LEU A 322 -16.53 2.88 11.54
C LEU A 322 -16.57 1.94 10.33
N ASP A 323 -16.88 0.67 10.56
CA ASP A 323 -16.94 -0.38 9.54
C ASP A 323 -18.20 -1.25 9.69
N PRO A 324 -19.38 -0.75 9.25
CA PRO A 324 -20.66 -1.44 9.42
C PRO A 324 -20.80 -2.72 8.57
N GLY A 325 -19.94 -2.89 7.55
CA GLY A 325 -19.97 -4.04 6.64
C GLY A 325 -19.13 -5.23 7.14
N SER A 326 -18.27 -5.02 8.13
CA SER A 326 -17.37 -6.04 8.65
C SER A 326 -17.99 -6.89 9.75
N GLU A 327 -17.86 -8.21 9.60
CA GLU A 327 -18.29 -9.20 10.59
C GLU A 327 -17.42 -9.21 11.86
N VAL A 328 -16.23 -8.57 11.81
CA VAL A 328 -15.26 -8.56 12.91
C VAL A 328 -15.89 -8.04 14.20
N SER A 329 -16.52 -6.86 14.14
CA SER A 329 -17.09 -6.25 15.35
C SER A 329 -18.19 -7.12 15.99
N GLN A 330 -19.03 -7.74 15.16
CA GLN A 330 -20.12 -8.61 15.62
C GLN A 330 -19.58 -9.90 16.26
N PHE A 331 -18.57 -10.52 15.65
CA PHE A 331 -17.94 -11.73 16.16
C PHE A 331 -17.37 -11.51 17.57
N TYR A 332 -16.56 -10.46 17.75
CA TYR A 332 -15.92 -10.19 19.04
C TYR A 332 -16.91 -9.72 20.12
N LEU A 333 -17.98 -8.99 19.75
CA LEU A 333 -19.06 -8.66 20.69
C LEU A 333 -19.81 -9.90 21.15
N SER A 334 -20.15 -10.81 20.24
CA SER A 334 -20.82 -12.07 20.58
C SER A 334 -19.94 -12.95 21.49
N GLY A 335 -18.64 -13.04 21.21
CA GLY A 335 -17.70 -13.76 22.07
C GLY A 335 -17.59 -13.15 23.47
N LEU A 336 -17.60 -11.82 23.57
CA LEU A 336 -17.60 -11.13 24.86
C LEU A 336 -18.89 -11.38 25.67
N ASP A 337 -20.05 -11.38 25.02
CA ASP A 337 -21.33 -11.65 25.68
C ASP A 337 -21.37 -13.08 26.21
N ALA A 338 -20.94 -14.07 25.42
CA ALA A 338 -20.81 -15.45 25.86
C ALA A 338 -19.87 -15.63 27.06
N VAL A 339 -18.76 -14.88 27.13
CA VAL A 339 -17.85 -14.87 28.29
C VAL A 339 -18.52 -14.28 29.54
N ARG A 340 -19.32 -13.21 29.39
CA ARG A 340 -20.07 -12.62 30.50
C ARG A 340 -21.18 -13.53 31.01
N GLU A 341 -21.80 -14.28 30.12
CA GLU A 341 -22.85 -15.25 30.45
C GLU A 341 -22.29 -16.57 31.01
N GLY A 342 -20.97 -16.75 30.96
CA GLY A 342 -20.28 -17.96 31.43
C GLY A 342 -20.41 -19.14 30.47
N GLU A 343 -20.77 -18.88 29.21
CA GLU A 343 -20.84 -19.88 28.13
C GLU A 343 -19.46 -20.18 27.53
N LEU A 344 -18.54 -19.22 27.58
CA LEU A 344 -17.15 -19.35 27.15
C LEU A 344 -16.18 -18.94 28.26
N GLU A 345 -15.08 -19.69 28.38
CA GLU A 345 -13.96 -19.28 29.22
C GLU A 345 -13.17 -18.15 28.54
N PRO A 346 -12.70 -17.13 29.29
CA PRO A 346 -11.98 -16.01 28.70
C PRO A 346 -10.57 -16.42 28.25
N GLU A 347 -10.40 -16.63 26.94
CA GLU A 347 -9.08 -16.85 26.32
C GLU A 347 -8.43 -15.54 25.85
N LYS A 348 -7.10 -15.50 25.72
CA LYS A 348 -6.42 -14.32 25.19
C LYS A 348 -6.66 -14.17 23.69
N LEU A 349 -7.13 -12.99 23.30
CA LEU A 349 -7.40 -12.65 21.91
C LEU A 349 -6.14 -12.10 21.22
N SER A 350 -5.99 -12.40 19.93
CA SER A 350 -4.95 -11.79 19.09
C SER A 350 -5.35 -10.39 18.62
N TYR A 351 -4.35 -9.58 18.27
CA TYR A 351 -4.47 -8.17 17.88
C TYR A 351 -4.67 -7.99 16.37
N HIS A 352 -5.32 -8.92 15.69
CA HIS A 352 -5.53 -8.80 14.25
C HIS A 352 -6.93 -8.32 13.94
N TYR A 353 -7.05 -7.36 13.01
CA TYR A 353 -8.35 -6.86 12.55
C TYR A 353 -8.93 -7.77 11.46
N HIS A 354 -9.19 -9.01 11.82
CA HIS A 354 -9.87 -10.01 10.99
C HIS A 354 -10.51 -11.06 11.90
N LEU A 355 -11.37 -11.92 11.36
CA LEU A 355 -11.91 -13.06 12.11
C LEU A 355 -10.79 -14.03 12.50
N PRO A 356 -10.83 -14.71 13.66
CA PRO A 356 -9.83 -15.72 14.00
C PRO A 356 -9.71 -16.79 12.90
N PHE A 357 -8.51 -17.34 12.72
CA PHE A 357 -8.23 -18.30 11.64
C PHE A 357 -9.20 -19.48 11.62
N ASP A 358 -9.60 -20.03 12.77
CA ASP A 358 -10.56 -21.14 12.82
C ASP A 358 -11.96 -20.74 12.34
N GLU A 359 -12.36 -19.49 12.58
CA GLU A 359 -13.65 -18.98 12.11
C GLU A 359 -13.58 -18.67 10.62
N GLN A 360 -12.47 -18.10 10.14
CA GLN A 360 -12.21 -18.00 8.72
C GLN A 360 -12.22 -19.39 8.08
N PHE A 361 -11.60 -20.40 8.70
CA PHE A 361 -11.56 -21.79 8.23
C PHE A 361 -12.94 -22.46 8.21
N ARG A 362 -13.79 -22.23 9.21
CA ARG A 362 -15.19 -22.69 9.15
C ARG A 362 -15.96 -22.02 8.02
N GLN A 363 -15.72 -20.73 7.78
CA GLN A 363 -16.26 -20.07 6.59
C GLN A 363 -15.72 -20.76 5.33
N TRP A 364 -14.43 -21.15 5.29
CA TRP A 364 -13.75 -21.85 4.18
C TRP A 364 -14.25 -23.27 3.90
N GLU A 365 -14.65 -24.06 4.90
CA GLU A 365 -15.27 -25.38 4.68
C GLU A 365 -16.52 -25.30 3.79
N ASN A 366 -17.14 -24.11 3.68
CA ASN A 366 -18.27 -23.86 2.80
C ASN A 366 -17.88 -23.48 1.35
N TYR A 367 -16.60 -23.25 1.03
CA TYR A 367 -16.14 -22.71 -0.28
C TYR A 367 -15.59 -23.73 -1.30
N GLY A 368 -15.45 -25.02 -0.96
CA GLY A 368 -14.98 -26.05 -1.91
C GLY A 368 -13.49 -25.96 -2.27
N ASN A 369 -13.08 -26.62 -3.37
CA ASN A 369 -11.66 -26.87 -3.71
C ASN A 369 -10.91 -25.62 -4.24
N GLY A 370 -10.25 -24.87 -3.36
CA GLY A 370 -9.26 -23.84 -3.71
C GLY A 370 -8.91 -22.89 -2.56
N ILE A 371 -7.79 -22.14 -2.67
CA ILE A 371 -7.44 -21.04 -1.77
C ILE A 371 -8.09 -19.74 -2.32
N PRO A 372 -8.97 -19.05 -1.57
CA PRO A 372 -9.58 -17.77 -1.99
C PRO A 372 -8.53 -16.69 -2.28
N GLU A 373 -8.82 -15.77 -3.22
CA GLU A 373 -7.85 -14.75 -3.65
C GLU A 373 -7.41 -13.80 -2.51
N GLU A 374 -8.34 -13.44 -1.63
CA GLU A 374 -8.06 -12.64 -0.43
C GLU A 374 -7.06 -13.35 0.49
N MET A 375 -7.17 -14.67 0.62
CA MET A 375 -6.28 -15.51 1.41
C MET A 375 -4.90 -15.68 0.77
N LYS A 376 -4.84 -15.68 -0.57
CA LYS A 376 -3.55 -15.72 -1.29
C LYS A 376 -2.69 -14.50 -0.97
N ASN A 377 -3.31 -13.35 -0.71
CA ASN A 377 -2.60 -12.10 -0.41
C ASN A 377 -2.52 -11.79 1.09
N ASP A 378 -3.08 -12.64 1.96
CA ASP A 378 -3.00 -12.43 3.41
C ASP A 378 -1.53 -12.59 3.89
N PRO A 379 -0.91 -11.53 4.45
CA PRO A 379 0.50 -11.58 4.83
C PRO A 379 0.81 -12.63 5.89
N LEU A 380 -0.08 -12.88 6.84
CA LEU A 380 0.14 -13.83 7.93
C LEU A 380 0.09 -15.27 7.44
N ILE A 381 -0.84 -15.57 6.55
CA ILE A 381 -0.98 -16.89 5.94
C ILE A 381 0.25 -17.17 5.06
N ARG A 382 0.65 -16.20 4.25
CA ARG A 382 1.86 -16.31 3.42
C ARG A 382 3.11 -16.51 4.25
N SER A 383 3.29 -15.71 5.31
CA SER A 383 4.43 -15.86 6.21
C SER A 383 4.43 -17.22 6.91
N SER A 384 3.25 -17.74 7.29
CA SER A 384 3.11 -19.06 7.89
C SER A 384 3.50 -20.18 6.92
N PHE A 385 3.11 -20.09 5.64
CA PHE A 385 3.56 -21.03 4.62
C PHE A 385 5.07 -20.95 4.39
N PHE A 386 5.65 -19.76 4.26
CA PHE A 386 7.10 -19.63 4.06
C PHE A 386 7.90 -20.13 5.27
N TRP A 387 7.40 -19.89 6.48
CA TRP A 387 7.97 -20.46 7.69
C TRP A 387 7.93 -21.98 7.68
N ALA A 388 6.76 -22.56 7.42
CA ALA A 388 6.55 -24.00 7.44
C ALA A 388 7.32 -24.71 6.31
N LEU A 389 7.54 -24.05 5.18
CA LEU A 389 8.40 -24.54 4.09
C LEU A 389 9.85 -24.73 4.54
N ARG A 390 10.40 -23.81 5.33
CA ARG A 390 11.81 -23.87 5.78
C ARG A 390 12.00 -24.68 7.05
N HIS A 391 11.12 -24.49 8.04
CA HIS A 391 11.31 -24.97 9.41
C HIS A 391 10.33 -26.08 9.82
N GLY A 392 9.34 -26.38 8.98
CA GLY A 392 8.37 -27.45 9.23
C GLY A 392 9.00 -28.84 9.20
N ASP A 393 8.29 -29.83 9.75
CA ASP A 393 8.66 -31.22 9.56
C ASP A 393 8.43 -31.67 8.10
N ARG A 394 8.98 -32.83 7.71
CA ARG A 394 8.90 -33.33 6.33
C ARG A 394 7.47 -33.39 5.78
N ALA A 395 6.50 -33.77 6.61
CA ALA A 395 5.10 -33.88 6.20
C ALA A 395 4.48 -32.49 5.95
N THR A 396 4.74 -31.55 6.86
CA THR A 396 4.29 -30.16 6.77
C THR A 396 4.90 -29.48 5.54
N LYS A 397 6.23 -29.61 5.33
CA LYS A 397 6.91 -29.05 4.16
C LYS A 397 6.26 -29.52 2.86
N LEU A 398 5.98 -30.82 2.72
CA LEU A 398 5.34 -31.36 1.52
C LEU A 398 3.92 -30.81 1.30
N GLN A 399 3.12 -30.71 2.37
CA GLN A 399 1.78 -30.12 2.29
C GLN A 399 1.83 -28.65 1.87
N VAL A 400 2.78 -27.90 2.43
CA VAL A 400 3.00 -26.48 2.10
C VAL A 400 3.45 -26.32 0.65
N ILE A 401 4.36 -27.14 0.15
CA ILE A 401 4.78 -27.13 -1.27
C ILE A 401 3.55 -27.30 -2.19
N HIS A 402 2.64 -28.21 -1.85
CA HIS A 402 1.40 -28.39 -2.61
C HIS A 402 0.43 -27.21 -2.48
N ALA A 403 0.31 -26.62 -1.28
CA ALA A 403 -0.52 -25.44 -1.06
C ALA A 403 -0.02 -24.24 -1.87
N LEU A 404 1.29 -24.00 -1.84
CA LEU A 404 1.96 -22.95 -2.58
C LEU A 404 1.79 -23.11 -4.09
N ALA A 405 1.71 -24.33 -4.61
CA ALA A 405 1.45 -24.59 -6.03
C ALA A 405 0.08 -24.05 -6.52
N MET A 406 -0.90 -23.91 -5.61
CA MET A 406 -2.21 -23.32 -5.90
C MET A 406 -2.18 -21.79 -5.93
N ILE A 407 -1.23 -21.17 -5.23
CA ILE A 407 -1.01 -19.72 -5.21
C ILE A 407 -0.19 -19.33 -6.44
N GLY A 408 1.03 -19.86 -6.56
CA GLY A 408 1.83 -19.84 -7.79
C GLY A 408 2.28 -18.45 -8.29
N ASP A 409 2.31 -17.44 -7.42
CA ASP A 409 2.77 -16.09 -7.73
C ASP A 409 4.30 -15.95 -7.65
N TYR A 410 4.80 -14.75 -7.96
CA TYR A 410 6.23 -14.42 -7.95
C TYR A 410 6.92 -14.80 -6.62
N GLU A 411 6.26 -14.47 -5.53
CA GLU A 411 6.72 -14.71 -4.17
C GLU A 411 6.86 -16.21 -3.86
N VAL A 412 5.87 -17.02 -4.28
CA VAL A 412 5.97 -18.48 -4.19
C VAL A 412 7.16 -19.01 -4.98
N GLN A 413 7.39 -18.47 -6.19
CA GLN A 413 8.52 -18.88 -7.00
C GLN A 413 9.85 -18.57 -6.31
N GLN A 414 10.00 -17.36 -5.75
CA GLN A 414 11.21 -16.98 -5.00
C GLN A 414 11.42 -17.87 -3.77
N ALA A 415 10.35 -18.14 -3.01
CA ALA A 415 10.41 -19.02 -1.85
C ALA A 415 10.86 -20.45 -2.20
N LEU A 416 10.27 -21.04 -3.25
CA LEU A 416 10.64 -22.38 -3.71
C LEU A 416 12.03 -22.43 -4.35
N GLN A 417 12.43 -21.41 -5.11
CA GLN A 417 13.79 -21.32 -5.68
C GLN A 417 14.84 -21.27 -4.58
N SER A 418 14.60 -20.46 -3.55
CA SER A 418 15.47 -20.40 -2.38
C SER A 418 15.51 -21.73 -1.63
N PHE A 419 14.37 -22.41 -1.47
CA PHE A 419 14.26 -23.71 -0.80
C PHE A 419 15.07 -24.81 -1.52
N VAL A 420 14.99 -24.88 -2.85
CA VAL A 420 15.74 -25.88 -3.66
C VAL A 420 17.26 -25.69 -3.54
N GLN A 421 17.72 -24.48 -3.22
CA GLN A 421 19.14 -24.18 -3.02
C GLN A 421 19.63 -24.44 -1.59
N GLU A 422 18.75 -24.82 -0.64
CA GLU A 422 19.17 -25.07 0.73
C GLU A 422 20.06 -26.33 0.81
N PRO A 423 21.24 -26.22 1.45
CA PRO A 423 22.09 -27.38 1.65
C PRO A 423 21.42 -28.36 2.63
N ASP A 424 21.63 -29.66 2.41
CA ASP A 424 21.20 -30.76 3.29
C ASP A 424 19.68 -31.00 3.39
N GLU A 425 18.86 -30.46 2.49
CA GLU A 425 17.42 -30.70 2.44
C GLU A 425 17.06 -32.08 1.82
N ASP A 426 15.88 -32.61 2.16
CA ASP A 426 15.41 -33.91 1.66
C ASP A 426 15.18 -33.89 0.13
N GLN A 427 15.82 -34.82 -0.58
CA GLN A 427 15.78 -34.88 -2.05
C GLN A 427 14.37 -35.04 -2.63
N ASP A 428 13.46 -35.71 -1.91
CA ASP A 428 12.07 -35.85 -2.37
C ASP A 428 11.31 -34.52 -2.26
N LEU A 429 11.60 -33.72 -1.23
CA LEU A 429 11.01 -32.38 -1.06
C LEU A 429 11.57 -31.42 -2.10
N VAL A 430 12.87 -31.48 -2.36
CA VAL A 430 13.52 -30.70 -3.43
C VAL A 430 12.89 -31.04 -4.78
N ALA A 431 12.75 -32.33 -5.11
CA ALA A 431 12.10 -32.76 -6.36
C ALA A 431 10.64 -32.31 -6.46
N ALA A 432 9.89 -32.32 -5.35
CA ALA A 432 8.52 -31.81 -5.31
C ALA A 432 8.47 -30.29 -5.59
N ALA A 433 9.36 -29.52 -4.97
CA ALA A 433 9.47 -28.08 -5.19
C ALA A 433 9.91 -27.74 -6.63
N GLU A 434 10.89 -28.45 -7.19
CA GLU A 434 11.33 -28.32 -8.58
C GLU A 434 10.19 -28.63 -9.58
N SER A 435 9.37 -29.63 -9.26
CA SER A 435 8.20 -29.98 -10.07
C SER A 435 7.17 -28.85 -10.09
N VAL A 436 6.89 -28.25 -8.93
CA VAL A 436 6.01 -27.08 -8.83
C VAL A 436 6.58 -25.89 -9.60
N LEU A 437 7.86 -25.56 -9.40
CA LEU A 437 8.55 -24.47 -10.11
C LEU A 437 8.48 -24.63 -11.63
N SER A 438 8.78 -25.84 -12.12
CA SER A 438 8.70 -26.15 -13.55
C SER A 438 7.27 -25.98 -14.08
N GLY A 439 6.27 -26.39 -13.29
CA GLY A 439 4.86 -26.22 -13.62
C GLY A 439 4.41 -24.76 -13.69
N LEU A 440 4.94 -23.89 -12.81
CA LEU A 440 4.67 -22.46 -12.82
C LEU A 440 5.32 -21.75 -14.02
N GLN A 441 6.58 -22.06 -14.32
CA GLN A 441 7.31 -21.48 -15.46
C GLN A 441 6.67 -21.84 -16.81
N MET A 442 6.18 -23.08 -16.96
CA MET A 442 5.47 -23.51 -18.16
C MET A 442 4.13 -22.79 -18.35
N LYS A 443 3.47 -22.36 -17.27
CA LYS A 443 2.26 -21.53 -17.35
C LYS A 443 2.58 -20.11 -17.81
N GLU A 444 3.65 -19.51 -17.29
CA GLU A 444 4.08 -18.17 -17.70
C GLU A 444 4.50 -18.13 -19.18
N GLN A 445 5.23 -19.14 -19.65
CA GLN A 445 5.64 -19.25 -21.06
C GLN A 445 4.44 -19.45 -22.00
N ASN A 446 3.41 -20.20 -21.57
CA ASN A 446 2.18 -20.37 -22.35
C ASN A 446 1.23 -19.16 -22.25
N HIS A 447 1.33 -18.33 -21.22
CA HIS A 447 0.59 -17.06 -21.12
C HIS A 447 1.26 -15.91 -21.91
N GLY A 448 2.50 -16.08 -22.38
CA GLY A 448 3.14 -15.21 -23.37
C GLY A 448 2.54 -15.33 -24.79
N THR A 449 1.68 -16.34 -25.03
CA THR A 449 0.98 -16.56 -26.30
C THR A 449 -0.48 -16.96 -26.03
N ASN A 450 -1.36 -15.96 -25.99
CA ASN A 450 -2.82 -15.99 -25.77
C ASN A 450 -3.28 -15.79 -24.32
N HIS A 451 -3.95 -14.65 -24.12
CA HIS A 451 -4.80 -14.39 -22.96
C HIS A 451 -6.07 -15.23 -23.05
N ASP A 452 -6.15 -16.31 -22.26
CA ASP A 452 -7.40 -16.87 -21.75
C ASP A 452 -7.11 -17.65 -20.46
N GLN A 453 -7.69 -17.21 -19.34
CA GLN A 453 -7.56 -17.84 -18.03
C GLN A 453 -8.50 -19.06 -17.92
N GLN A 454 -7.94 -20.26 -17.85
CA GLN A 454 -8.62 -21.45 -17.34
C GLN A 454 -8.12 -21.79 -15.93
N PRO A 455 -9.01 -22.22 -15.00
CA PRO A 455 -8.61 -22.53 -13.64
C PRO A 455 -7.84 -23.85 -13.52
N VAL A 456 -7.01 -23.86 -12.48
CA VAL A 456 -6.06 -24.89 -12.09
C VAL A 456 -6.78 -26.15 -11.60
N SER A 457 -6.91 -27.18 -12.46
CA SER A 457 -7.34 -28.53 -12.01
C SER A 457 -6.41 -29.67 -12.45
N GLY A 458 -5.50 -29.43 -13.39
CA GLY A 458 -4.69 -30.51 -14.00
C GLY A 458 -3.39 -30.90 -13.26
N ILE A 459 -2.92 -30.08 -12.31
CA ILE A 459 -1.64 -30.32 -11.62
C ILE A 459 -1.85 -31.13 -10.33
N THR A 460 -2.96 -30.88 -9.61
CA THR A 460 -3.33 -31.62 -8.39
C THR A 460 -3.55 -33.11 -8.65
N ASP A 461 -4.11 -33.47 -9.81
CA ASP A 461 -4.40 -34.87 -10.16
C ASP A 461 -3.15 -35.70 -10.52
N ARG A 462 -2.01 -35.08 -10.86
CA ARG A 462 -0.77 -35.79 -11.20
C ARG A 462 0.18 -36.00 -10.02
N LEU A 463 0.01 -35.25 -8.92
CA LEU A 463 0.97 -35.20 -7.80
C LEU A 463 0.50 -35.95 -6.53
N LEU A 464 -0.73 -36.46 -6.47
CA LEU A 464 -1.25 -37.19 -5.32
C LEU A 464 -1.06 -38.72 -5.47
N PRO A 465 -0.41 -39.43 -4.52
CA PRO A 465 -0.66 -40.86 -4.35
C PRO A 465 -2.12 -41.04 -3.96
N LYS A 466 -2.83 -41.94 -4.64
CA LYS A 466 -4.22 -42.31 -4.32
C LYS A 466 -4.32 -42.84 -2.88
N MET A 467 -4.60 -41.96 -1.92
CA MET A 467 -5.11 -42.38 -0.61
C MET A 467 -6.50 -42.98 -0.84
N GLN A 468 -6.68 -44.23 -0.42
CA GLN A 468 -7.97 -44.90 -0.51
C GLN A 468 -8.97 -44.17 0.38
N PRO A 469 -10.14 -43.75 -0.15
CA PRO A 469 -11.16 -43.15 0.68
C PRO A 469 -11.84 -44.26 1.48
N SER A 470 -11.71 -44.17 2.81
CA SER A 470 -12.67 -44.80 3.71
C SER A 470 -14.05 -44.23 3.39
N THR A 471 -14.93 -45.12 2.97
CA THR A 471 -16.29 -44.87 2.52
C THR A 471 -17.14 -44.15 3.58
N VAL A 472 -17.57 -42.93 3.28
CA VAL A 472 -18.89 -42.42 3.65
C VAL A 472 -19.45 -41.66 2.45
N HIS A 473 -20.41 -42.27 1.76
CA HIS A 473 -21.17 -41.65 0.69
C HIS A 473 -22.13 -40.60 1.27
N ALA A 474 -21.99 -39.34 0.84
CA ALA A 474 -23.09 -38.40 0.74
C ALA A 474 -22.99 -37.69 -0.61
N LYS A 475 -23.84 -38.10 -1.57
CA LYS A 475 -24.02 -37.39 -2.84
C LYS A 475 -24.72 -36.06 -2.54
N SER A 476 -24.12 -34.94 -2.92
CA SER A 476 -24.81 -33.64 -2.96
C SER A 476 -25.62 -33.51 -4.24
N GLU A 477 -26.92 -33.26 -4.10
CA GLU A 477 -27.93 -33.14 -5.17
C GLU A 477 -27.91 -31.78 -5.91
N THR A 478 -26.96 -30.88 -5.61
CA THR A 478 -26.98 -29.49 -6.11
C THR A 478 -26.47 -29.30 -7.54
N THR A 479 -25.84 -30.28 -8.18
CA THR A 479 -25.36 -30.15 -9.56
C THR A 479 -26.47 -30.30 -10.62
N SER A 480 -27.59 -30.94 -10.26
CA SER A 480 -28.62 -31.38 -11.22
C SER A 480 -29.53 -30.26 -11.76
N HIS A 481 -29.68 -29.12 -11.07
CA HIS A 481 -30.74 -28.16 -11.38
C HIS A 481 -30.28 -27.01 -12.30
N TRP A 482 -29.01 -26.60 -12.25
CA TRP A 482 -28.46 -25.58 -13.14
C TRP A 482 -28.20 -26.08 -14.56
N GLN A 483 -27.91 -27.38 -14.69
CA GLN A 483 -27.78 -28.05 -15.98
C GLN A 483 -29.09 -28.00 -16.78
N ALA A 484 -30.25 -28.00 -16.12
CA ALA A 484 -31.55 -27.98 -16.80
C ALA A 484 -31.79 -26.72 -17.65
N VAL A 485 -31.23 -25.55 -17.26
CA VAL A 485 -31.38 -24.30 -18.04
C VAL A 485 -30.55 -24.36 -19.32
N VAL A 486 -29.30 -24.82 -19.22
CA VAL A 486 -28.41 -24.99 -20.37
C VAL A 486 -28.96 -26.07 -21.30
N GLU A 487 -29.34 -27.23 -20.76
CA GLU A 487 -29.95 -28.30 -21.54
C GLU A 487 -31.21 -27.83 -22.26
N ARG A 488 -32.07 -27.05 -21.59
CA ARG A 488 -33.27 -26.50 -22.20
C ARG A 488 -32.93 -25.51 -23.32
N ALA A 489 -31.95 -24.65 -23.14
CA ALA A 489 -31.51 -23.73 -24.18
C ALA A 489 -30.97 -24.48 -25.41
N LEU A 490 -30.18 -25.53 -25.17
CA LEU A 490 -29.62 -26.39 -26.21
C LEU A 490 -30.65 -27.25 -26.94
N GLN A 491 -31.76 -27.60 -26.30
CA GLN A 491 -32.87 -28.31 -26.94
C GLN A 491 -33.67 -27.41 -27.90
N MET A 492 -33.76 -26.12 -27.60
CA MET A 492 -34.60 -25.16 -28.34
C MET A 492 -33.83 -24.40 -29.43
N THR A 493 -32.49 -24.41 -29.37
CA THR A 493 -31.65 -23.78 -30.38
C THR A 493 -31.35 -24.71 -31.56
N GLU A 494 -31.46 -24.20 -32.78
CA GLU A 494 -31.07 -24.92 -34.00
C GLU A 494 -29.53 -24.93 -34.20
N ALA A 495 -28.80 -24.13 -33.42
CA ALA A 495 -27.35 -23.93 -33.52
C ALA A 495 -26.59 -24.56 -32.34
N LYS A 496 -27.07 -25.71 -31.84
CA LYS A 496 -26.57 -26.33 -30.60
C LYS A 496 -25.05 -26.50 -30.59
N ALA A 497 -24.48 -27.03 -31.66
CA ALA A 497 -23.04 -27.31 -31.74
C ALA A 497 -22.16 -26.04 -31.67
N GLU A 498 -22.68 -24.89 -32.08
CA GLU A 498 -21.93 -23.63 -32.10
C GLU A 498 -22.12 -22.82 -30.82
N LEU A 499 -23.31 -22.83 -30.23
CA LEU A 499 -23.63 -22.01 -29.08
C LEU A 499 -23.43 -22.72 -27.73
N GLN A 500 -23.19 -24.03 -27.73
CA GLN A 500 -23.11 -24.82 -26.50
C GLN A 500 -22.05 -24.33 -25.52
N GLN A 501 -20.81 -24.18 -25.98
CA GLN A 501 -19.70 -23.76 -25.14
C GLN A 501 -19.96 -22.36 -24.57
N GLU A 502 -20.57 -21.47 -25.35
CA GLU A 502 -20.86 -20.09 -24.94
C GLU A 502 -22.02 -20.00 -23.94
N MET A 503 -23.08 -20.80 -24.13
CA MET A 503 -24.18 -20.92 -23.17
C MET A 503 -23.69 -21.52 -21.85
N GLU A 504 -22.86 -22.55 -21.88
CA GLU A 504 -22.26 -23.15 -20.70
C GLU A 504 -21.37 -22.14 -19.97
N ARG A 505 -20.56 -21.37 -20.69
CA ARG A 505 -19.69 -20.32 -20.14
C ARG A 505 -20.48 -19.21 -19.46
N ILE A 506 -21.43 -18.58 -20.16
CA ILE A 506 -22.26 -17.50 -19.60
C ILE A 506 -23.05 -17.98 -18.39
N TRP A 507 -23.62 -19.19 -18.47
CA TRP A 507 -24.46 -19.69 -17.37
C TRP A 507 -23.64 -20.08 -16.15
N THR A 508 -22.45 -20.65 -16.36
CA THR A 508 -21.52 -20.98 -15.26
C THR A 508 -21.03 -19.71 -14.56
N ASP A 509 -20.71 -18.66 -15.32
CA ASP A 509 -20.33 -17.34 -14.76
C ASP A 509 -21.51 -16.66 -14.05
N TYR A 510 -22.73 -16.81 -14.55
CA TYR A 510 -23.92 -16.30 -13.88
C TYR A 510 -24.15 -17.02 -12.54
N VAL A 511 -24.09 -18.35 -12.53
CA VAL A 511 -24.33 -19.17 -11.33
C VAL A 511 -23.23 -19.00 -10.29
N SER A 512 -21.96 -18.82 -10.70
CA SER A 512 -20.85 -18.62 -9.76
C SER A 512 -20.93 -17.30 -9.00
N ARG A 513 -21.63 -16.28 -9.55
CA ARG A 513 -21.73 -14.94 -8.97
C ARG A 513 -23.00 -14.67 -8.16
N VAL A 514 -24.03 -15.50 -8.28
CA VAL A 514 -25.27 -15.37 -7.50
C VAL A 514 -25.19 -16.33 -6.30
N HIS A 515 -24.94 -15.81 -5.10
CA HIS A 515 -24.90 -16.63 -3.87
C HIS A 515 -26.27 -16.75 -3.18
N GLN A 516 -26.53 -17.95 -2.64
CA GLN A 516 -27.64 -18.39 -1.76
C GLN A 516 -29.11 -18.35 -2.25
N ASP A 517 -29.52 -17.45 -3.15
CA ASP A 517 -30.86 -17.48 -3.78
C ASP A 517 -30.74 -17.66 -5.30
N GLY A 518 -30.40 -18.87 -5.73
CA GLY A 518 -30.35 -19.20 -7.16
C GLY A 518 -31.69 -18.96 -7.87
N PRO A 519 -31.73 -18.85 -9.21
CA PRO A 519 -32.95 -18.50 -9.92
C PRO A 519 -34.11 -19.45 -9.59
N GLY A 520 -35.20 -18.90 -9.03
CA GLY A 520 -36.36 -19.69 -8.61
C GLY A 520 -36.88 -20.60 -9.73
N LEU A 521 -36.99 -21.90 -9.44
CA LEU A 521 -37.32 -23.05 -10.31
C LEU A 521 -38.62 -22.97 -11.15
N LYS A 522 -39.34 -21.85 -11.14
CA LYS A 522 -40.61 -21.68 -11.89
C LYS A 522 -40.45 -21.09 -13.29
N GLN A 523 -39.25 -20.66 -13.70
CA GLN A 523 -39.07 -19.89 -14.95
C GLN A 523 -37.86 -20.34 -15.79
N ILE A 524 -37.64 -21.66 -15.91
CA ILE A 524 -36.53 -22.25 -16.68
C ILE A 524 -36.54 -21.76 -18.14
N GLU A 525 -37.72 -21.64 -18.74
CA GLU A 525 -37.92 -21.17 -20.11
C GLU A 525 -37.45 -19.72 -20.30
N GLY A 526 -37.64 -18.88 -19.29
CA GLY A 526 -37.19 -17.48 -19.31
C GLY A 526 -35.66 -17.37 -19.24
N TRP A 527 -35.04 -18.16 -18.37
CA TRP A 527 -33.59 -18.22 -18.22
C TRP A 527 -32.90 -18.80 -19.46
N ALA A 528 -33.42 -19.91 -20.00
CA ALA A 528 -32.89 -20.56 -21.19
C ALA A 528 -33.00 -19.64 -22.43
N ALA A 529 -34.12 -18.94 -22.60
CA ALA A 529 -34.30 -17.99 -23.70
C ALA A 529 -33.36 -16.77 -23.58
N GLY A 530 -33.17 -16.24 -22.37
CA GLY A 530 -32.23 -15.16 -22.10
C GLY A 530 -30.79 -15.57 -22.40
N LEU A 531 -30.39 -16.78 -21.97
CA LEU A 531 -29.08 -17.36 -22.21
C LEU A 531 -28.82 -17.57 -23.70
N GLU A 532 -29.78 -18.13 -24.43
CA GLU A 532 -29.65 -18.31 -25.88
C GLU A 532 -29.51 -16.97 -26.61
N TYR A 533 -30.28 -15.95 -26.22
CA TYR A 533 -30.19 -14.63 -26.83
C TYR A 533 -28.77 -14.07 -26.73
N LEU A 534 -28.17 -14.17 -25.55
CA LEU A 534 -26.83 -13.65 -25.28
C LEU A 534 -25.76 -14.42 -26.06
N ALA A 535 -25.80 -15.75 -26.03
CA ALA A 535 -24.87 -16.58 -26.79
C ALA A 535 -24.98 -16.30 -28.30
N ALA A 536 -26.19 -16.23 -28.85
CA ALA A 536 -26.40 -15.93 -30.27
C ALA A 536 -25.91 -14.51 -30.65
N LYS A 537 -26.02 -13.52 -29.75
CA LYS A 537 -25.51 -12.16 -29.97
C LYS A 537 -23.98 -12.11 -29.97
N ILE A 538 -23.31 -12.85 -29.08
CA ILE A 538 -21.84 -12.95 -29.06
C ILE A 538 -21.33 -13.55 -30.37
N HIS A 539 -22.01 -14.55 -30.90
CA HIS A 539 -21.70 -15.13 -32.21
C HIS A 539 -22.24 -14.32 -33.41
N SER A 540 -22.62 -13.05 -33.21
CA SER A 540 -23.11 -12.14 -34.26
C SER A 540 -24.27 -12.69 -35.11
N ARG A 541 -25.09 -13.60 -34.55
CA ARG A 541 -26.26 -14.15 -35.25
C ARG A 541 -27.42 -13.13 -35.24
N PRO A 542 -28.19 -13.02 -36.35
CA PRO A 542 -29.31 -12.09 -36.43
C PRO A 542 -30.53 -12.63 -35.66
N VAL A 543 -30.49 -12.51 -34.34
CA VAL A 543 -31.62 -12.86 -33.46
C VAL A 543 -32.26 -11.62 -32.84
N THR A 544 -33.57 -11.66 -32.66
CA THR A 544 -34.35 -10.66 -31.94
C THR A 544 -34.97 -11.27 -30.70
N TYR A 545 -35.35 -10.46 -29.71
CA TYR A 545 -36.13 -10.97 -28.57
C TYR A 545 -37.43 -11.64 -29.02
N GLN A 546 -38.06 -11.14 -30.09
CA GLN A 546 -39.29 -11.69 -30.65
C GLN A 546 -39.08 -13.10 -31.23
N SER A 547 -38.03 -13.30 -32.02
CA SER A 547 -37.74 -14.59 -32.67
C SER A 547 -37.30 -15.68 -31.69
N ILE A 548 -36.76 -15.30 -30.53
CA ILE A 548 -36.47 -16.25 -29.44
C ILE A 548 -37.73 -16.52 -28.62
N ALA A 549 -38.49 -15.49 -28.29
CA ALA A 549 -39.73 -15.61 -27.53
C ALA A 549 -40.73 -16.58 -28.18
N GLU A 550 -40.88 -16.53 -29.51
CA GLU A 550 -41.74 -17.45 -30.27
C GLU A 550 -41.32 -18.92 -30.14
N ARG A 551 -40.01 -19.21 -30.07
CA ARG A 551 -39.51 -20.57 -29.90
C ARG A 551 -39.77 -21.12 -28.51
N TYR A 552 -39.63 -20.30 -27.48
CA TYR A 552 -39.82 -20.71 -26.08
C TYR A 552 -41.28 -20.59 -25.62
N GLY A 553 -42.20 -20.06 -26.44
CA GLY A 553 -43.60 -19.85 -26.06
C GLY A 553 -43.79 -18.81 -24.96
N ILE A 554 -42.89 -17.82 -24.87
CA ILE A 554 -42.92 -16.75 -23.84
C ILE A 554 -42.99 -15.37 -24.50
N SER A 555 -43.05 -14.29 -23.72
CA SER A 555 -43.06 -12.94 -24.28
C SER A 555 -41.65 -12.41 -24.57
N ALA A 556 -41.48 -11.55 -25.58
CA ALA A 556 -40.21 -10.86 -25.87
C ALA A 556 -39.69 -10.05 -24.66
N SER A 557 -40.61 -9.51 -23.85
CA SER A 557 -40.26 -8.80 -22.61
C SER A 557 -39.64 -9.73 -21.55
N THR A 558 -40.06 -11.00 -21.52
CA THR A 558 -39.51 -12.03 -20.63
C THR A 558 -38.07 -12.39 -21.03
N VAL A 559 -37.82 -12.57 -22.33
CA VAL A 559 -36.46 -12.83 -22.86
C VAL A 559 -35.52 -11.66 -22.53
N SER A 560 -35.98 -10.42 -22.78
CA SER A 560 -35.21 -9.20 -22.47
C SER A 560 -34.92 -9.04 -20.97
N LYS A 561 -35.88 -9.38 -20.10
CA LYS A 561 -35.70 -9.32 -18.64
C LYS A 561 -34.57 -10.26 -18.20
N TYR A 562 -34.61 -11.52 -18.63
CA TYR A 562 -33.63 -12.52 -18.21
C TYR A 562 -32.26 -12.30 -18.83
N ALA A 563 -32.18 -11.91 -20.11
CA ALA A 563 -30.91 -11.53 -20.72
C ALA A 563 -30.25 -10.35 -19.97
N ARG A 564 -31.01 -9.31 -19.59
CA ARG A 564 -30.47 -8.19 -18.79
C ARG A 564 -30.04 -8.61 -17.39
N GLN A 565 -30.77 -9.53 -16.77
CA GLN A 565 -30.41 -10.04 -15.44
C GLN A 565 -29.09 -10.82 -15.48
N ILE A 566 -28.88 -11.64 -16.52
CA ILE A 566 -27.61 -12.34 -16.74
C ILE A 566 -26.47 -11.34 -16.92
N VAL A 567 -26.64 -10.36 -17.83
CA VAL A 567 -25.61 -9.32 -18.09
C VAL A 567 -25.28 -8.50 -16.84
N ARG A 568 -26.27 -8.15 -16.03
CA ARG A 568 -26.07 -7.34 -14.81
C ARG A 568 -25.16 -8.04 -13.80
N VAL A 569 -25.24 -9.37 -13.71
CA VAL A 569 -24.46 -10.17 -12.75
C VAL A 569 -23.08 -10.50 -13.32
N CYS A 570 -23.00 -10.88 -14.60
CA CYS A 570 -21.75 -11.27 -15.25
C CYS A 570 -20.82 -10.07 -15.55
N GLY A 571 -21.32 -8.83 -15.50
CA GLY A 571 -20.58 -7.66 -16.00
C GLY A 571 -20.50 -7.67 -17.53
N SER A 572 -20.29 -6.50 -18.14
CA SER A 572 -20.54 -6.21 -19.56
C SER A 572 -20.12 -7.32 -20.54
N ILE A 573 -21.10 -7.93 -21.20
CA ILE A 573 -20.91 -8.49 -22.54
C ILE A 573 -20.49 -7.31 -23.43
N PRO A 574 -19.41 -7.40 -24.21
CA PRO A 574 -18.94 -6.28 -25.00
C PRO A 574 -20.09 -5.75 -25.86
N PRO A 575 -20.27 -4.41 -25.95
CA PRO A 575 -21.20 -3.86 -26.91
C PRO A 575 -20.68 -4.24 -28.29
N THR A 576 -21.43 -5.08 -29.00
CA THR A 576 -21.30 -5.15 -30.45
C THR A 576 -22.01 -3.93 -31.02
N VAL A 577 -21.19 -3.02 -31.57
CA VAL A 577 -21.48 -1.90 -32.50
C VAL A 577 -22.89 -1.30 -32.45
#